data_AF-A0A850LVR2-F1
#
_entry.id   AF-A0A850LVR2-F1
#
_cell.length_a   1.000
_cell.length_b   1.000
_cell.length_c   1.000
_cell.angle_alpha   90.00
_cell.angle_beta   90.00
_cell.angle_gamma   90.00
#
_symmetry.space_group_name_H-M   'P 1'
#
loop_
_entity.id
_entity.type
_entity.pdbx_description
1 polymer ?
#
loop_
_entity_poly.entity_id
_entity_poly.type
_entity_poly.pdbx_seq_one_letter_code
_entity_poly.pdbx_strand_id
1 'polypeptide(L)'
;MFQTNWDTWKPWYKKIKKDSKLNFLKDEKATKLLDELLKSKDTSNALNQAKSLISNQIIFVYGCGPSLEKNIEDLSETNIFDKKFVNIAANGSISALIKHHIFPQISVTDLDGDINDLLTTNEKGTISFVHAHGDNIPFLKKYVPKFEKIIGTTQTRPIGKVKNFGGFTDGDRGVFIAEFFEAKMIFLVGFDFGNIIGKYSKPSLKEDVVASKIKIKKLRIAKSLIKWVSTWSNATIFNLTGAKEKIRGIRNVQYDELENIFNKELK
;
A
#
# COMPACT_ATOMS: atom_id res chain seq x y z
N MET A 1 4.90 13.68 18.42
CA MET A 1 4.57 13.28 17.03
C MET A 1 3.66 12.05 17.11
N PHE A 2 2.49 12.07 16.47
CA PHE A 2 1.60 10.90 16.44
C PHE A 2 2.14 9.93 15.36
N GLN A 3 2.53 8.72 15.76
CA GLN A 3 2.97 7.66 14.83
C GLN A 3 2.05 6.47 15.01
N THR A 4 1.78 5.72 13.94
CA THR A 4 1.01 4.49 14.06
C THR A 4 1.77 3.45 14.87
N ASN A 5 1.13 3.00 15.94
CA ASN A 5 1.53 1.85 16.71
C ASN A 5 0.30 0.98 17.04
N TRP A 6 0.52 -0.12 17.76
CA TRP A 6 -0.57 -1.02 18.12
C TRP A 6 -1.70 -0.32 18.87
N ASP A 7 -1.41 0.60 19.78
CA ASP A 7 -2.43 1.24 20.61
C ASP A 7 -3.27 2.22 19.80
N THR A 8 -2.69 2.92 18.82
CA THR A 8 -3.44 3.76 17.88
C THR A 8 -4.28 2.93 16.90
N TRP A 9 -3.80 1.74 16.51
CA TRP A 9 -4.48 0.86 15.56
C TRP A 9 -5.58 0.00 16.20
N LYS A 10 -5.41 -0.41 17.47
CA LYS A 10 -6.27 -1.34 18.20
C LYS A 10 -7.76 -0.95 18.21
N PRO A 11 -8.17 0.33 18.31
CA PRO A 11 -9.56 0.73 18.17
C PRO A 11 -10.16 0.38 16.79
N TRP A 12 -9.41 0.65 15.70
CA TRP A 12 -9.82 0.27 14.35
C TRP A 12 -9.88 -1.24 14.18
N TYR A 13 -8.87 -1.95 14.68
CA TYR A 13 -8.86 -3.42 14.69
C TYR A 13 -10.12 -3.99 15.38
N LYS A 14 -10.47 -3.49 16.57
CA LYS A 14 -11.68 -3.92 17.30
C LYS A 14 -12.96 -3.62 16.52
N LYS A 15 -13.06 -2.44 15.89
CA LYS A 15 -14.21 -2.04 15.07
C LYS A 15 -14.37 -2.97 13.86
N ILE A 16 -13.31 -3.17 13.09
CA ILE A 16 -13.28 -4.07 11.93
C ILE A 16 -13.61 -5.50 12.36
N LYS A 17 -13.11 -5.94 13.52
CA LYS A 17 -13.41 -7.26 14.09
C LYS A 17 -14.87 -7.47 14.41
N LYS A 18 -15.54 -6.46 14.98
CA LYS A 18 -16.98 -6.51 15.24
C LYS A 18 -17.80 -6.51 13.95
N ASP A 19 -17.36 -5.74 12.95
CA ASP A 19 -18.13 -5.53 11.73
C ASP A 19 -17.86 -6.59 10.65
N SER A 20 -16.82 -7.40 10.77
CA SER A 20 -16.43 -8.37 9.74
C SER A 20 -16.65 -9.81 10.19
N LYS A 21 -16.90 -10.69 9.21
CA LYS A 21 -16.93 -12.14 9.43
C LYS A 21 -15.51 -12.76 9.36
N LEU A 22 -14.47 -11.95 9.54
CA LEU A 22 -13.08 -12.40 9.43
C LEU A 22 -12.69 -13.27 10.62
N ASN A 23 -11.84 -14.27 10.38
CA ASN A 23 -11.35 -15.15 11.42
C ASN A 23 -10.02 -14.66 12.00
N PHE A 24 -10.11 -13.84 13.05
CA PHE A 24 -8.95 -13.24 13.70
C PHE A 24 -8.00 -14.24 14.35
N LEU A 25 -8.48 -15.42 14.76
CA LEU A 25 -7.60 -16.48 15.25
C LEU A 25 -6.73 -17.05 14.11
N LYS A 26 -7.26 -17.10 12.88
CA LYS A 26 -6.44 -17.44 11.70
C LYS A 26 -5.45 -16.33 11.37
N ASP A 27 -5.81 -15.06 11.55
CA ASP A 27 -4.86 -13.94 11.33
C ASP A 27 -3.68 -14.00 12.32
N GLU A 28 -3.95 -14.32 13.59
CA GLU A 28 -2.89 -14.51 14.59
C GLU A 28 -2.00 -15.72 14.24
N LYS A 29 -2.59 -16.82 13.75
CA LYS A 29 -1.83 -17.97 13.23
C LYS A 29 -0.95 -17.61 12.03
N ALA A 30 -1.49 -16.85 11.08
CA ALA A 30 -0.73 -16.36 9.93
C ALA A 30 0.42 -15.45 10.36
N THR A 31 0.19 -14.59 11.36
CA THR A 31 1.20 -13.69 11.92
C THR A 31 2.34 -14.47 12.57
N LYS A 32 2.03 -15.51 13.38
CA LYS A 32 3.03 -16.42 13.95
C LYS A 32 3.83 -17.14 12.88
N LEU A 33 3.16 -17.65 11.85
CA LEU A 33 3.83 -18.29 10.74
C LEU A 33 4.78 -17.33 10.00
N LEU A 34 4.34 -16.11 9.71
CA LEU A 34 5.18 -15.12 9.04
C LEU A 34 6.40 -14.76 9.90
N ASP A 35 6.25 -14.62 11.21
CA ASP A 35 7.37 -14.38 12.12
C ASP A 35 8.42 -15.50 12.05
N GLU A 36 7.98 -16.75 12.07
CA GLU A 36 8.86 -17.93 11.91
C GLU A 36 9.59 -17.92 10.56
N LEU A 37 8.89 -17.65 9.46
CA LEU A 37 9.48 -17.61 8.11
C LEU A 37 10.50 -16.47 7.94
N LEU A 38 10.37 -15.39 8.71
CA LEU A 38 11.28 -14.25 8.66
C LEU A 38 12.53 -14.42 9.53
N LYS A 39 12.63 -15.48 10.37
CA LYS A 39 13.80 -15.70 11.23
C LYS A 39 15.12 -15.75 10.45
N SER A 40 15.11 -16.36 9.26
CA SER A 40 16.27 -16.44 8.36
C SER A 40 16.49 -15.20 7.47
N LYS A 41 15.64 -14.18 7.56
CA LYS A 41 15.69 -12.96 6.74
C LYS A 41 16.28 -11.77 7.50
N ASP A 42 17.03 -10.94 6.81
CA ASP A 42 17.55 -9.66 7.34
C ASP A 42 16.49 -8.54 7.23
N THR A 43 15.42 -8.68 8.01
CA THR A 43 14.32 -7.71 8.05
C THR A 43 14.76 -6.36 8.59
N SER A 44 15.82 -6.32 9.40
CA SER A 44 16.33 -5.09 10.01
C SER A 44 16.98 -4.19 8.96
N ASN A 45 17.82 -4.74 8.09
CA ASN A 45 18.38 -3.99 6.97
C ASN A 45 17.28 -3.53 6.00
N ALA A 46 16.32 -4.39 5.66
CA ALA A 46 15.18 -4.01 4.82
C ALA A 46 14.38 -2.84 5.43
N LEU A 47 14.12 -2.86 6.74
CA LEU A 47 13.46 -1.76 7.45
C LEU A 47 14.27 -0.45 7.39
N ASN A 48 15.60 -0.52 7.57
CA ASN A 48 16.47 0.66 7.49
C ASN A 48 16.50 1.25 6.07
N GLN A 49 16.54 0.39 5.05
CA GLN A 49 16.46 0.82 3.64
C GLN A 49 15.11 1.48 3.34
N ALA A 50 13.99 0.89 3.80
CA ALA A 50 12.67 1.48 3.63
C ALA A 50 12.56 2.85 4.32
N LYS A 51 13.10 2.99 5.54
CA LYS A 51 13.18 4.28 6.23
C LYS A 51 13.97 5.31 5.44
N SER A 52 15.15 4.94 4.92
CA SER A 52 16.00 5.82 4.10
C SER A 52 15.31 6.25 2.80
N LEU A 53 14.55 5.34 2.17
CA LEU A 53 13.79 5.64 0.97
C LEU A 53 12.62 6.59 1.24
N ILE A 54 11.89 6.44 2.34
CA ILE A 54 10.63 7.17 2.55
C ILE A 54 10.84 8.51 3.29
N SER A 55 11.77 8.56 4.24
CA SER A 55 11.87 9.70 5.16
C SER A 55 12.10 11.02 4.43
N ASN A 56 11.21 11.98 4.71
CA ASN A 56 11.20 13.31 4.09
C ASN A 56 11.17 13.28 2.55
N GLN A 57 10.70 12.19 1.93
CA GLN A 57 10.52 12.09 0.47
C GLN A 57 9.06 12.30 0.05
N ILE A 58 8.88 12.58 -1.24
CA ILE A 58 7.57 12.57 -1.90
C ILE A 58 7.25 11.13 -2.31
N ILE A 59 6.07 10.65 -1.93
CA ILE A 59 5.64 9.26 -2.12
C ILE A 59 4.41 9.20 -3.01
N PHE A 60 4.41 8.31 -3.99
CA PHE A 60 3.25 7.93 -4.78
C PHE A 60 2.83 6.53 -4.35
N VAL A 61 1.59 6.40 -3.88
CA VAL A 61 1.00 5.11 -3.54
C VAL A 61 0.01 4.75 -4.64
N TYR A 62 0.18 3.58 -5.23
CA TYR A 62 -0.64 3.08 -6.33
C TYR A 62 -1.59 1.99 -5.83
N GLY A 63 -2.89 2.27 -5.88
CA GLY A 63 -3.97 1.30 -5.65
C GLY A 63 -4.33 0.54 -6.92
N CYS A 64 -5.33 -0.34 -6.86
CA CYS A 64 -5.84 -1.12 -8.01
C CYS A 64 -7.24 -0.68 -8.45
N GLY A 65 -7.54 0.60 -8.37
CA GLY A 65 -8.79 1.15 -8.87
C GLY A 65 -8.83 1.23 -10.41
N PRO A 66 -10.03 1.33 -11.02
CA PRO A 66 -10.18 1.39 -12.48
C PRO A 66 -9.46 2.58 -13.13
N SER A 67 -9.23 3.67 -12.40
CA SER A 67 -8.50 4.83 -12.92
C SER A 67 -6.99 4.63 -13.02
N LEU A 68 -6.43 3.57 -12.42
CA LEU A 68 -4.98 3.39 -12.25
C LEU A 68 -4.18 3.54 -13.54
N GLU A 69 -4.58 2.82 -14.60
CA GLU A 69 -3.82 2.79 -15.86
C GLU A 69 -3.80 4.17 -16.52
N LYS A 70 -4.98 4.80 -16.64
CA LYS A 70 -5.09 6.18 -17.12
C LYS A 70 -4.29 7.14 -16.25
N ASN A 71 -4.30 6.99 -14.93
CA ASN A 71 -3.54 7.87 -14.06
C ASN A 71 -2.03 7.74 -14.28
N ILE A 72 -1.53 6.53 -14.58
CA ILE A 72 -0.12 6.30 -14.91
C ILE A 72 0.22 6.94 -16.26
N GLU A 73 -0.66 6.82 -17.25
CA GLU A 73 -0.52 7.48 -18.56
C GLU A 73 -0.49 9.00 -18.40
N ASP A 74 -1.47 9.59 -17.72
CA ASP A 74 -1.53 11.03 -17.46
C ASP A 74 -0.29 11.52 -16.69
N LEU A 75 0.20 10.73 -15.73
CA LEU A 75 1.46 11.01 -15.03
C LEU A 75 2.64 11.05 -16.00
N SER A 76 2.71 10.11 -16.95
CA SER A 76 3.81 9.97 -17.91
C SER A 76 3.92 11.12 -18.89
N GLU A 77 2.84 11.88 -19.06
CA GLU A 77 2.80 13.11 -19.85
C GLU A 77 3.32 14.34 -19.08
N THR A 78 3.57 14.22 -17.78
CA THR A 78 4.12 15.32 -16.95
C THR A 78 5.65 15.24 -16.87
N ASN A 79 6.30 16.38 -16.57
CA ASN A 79 7.76 16.41 -16.38
C ASN A 79 8.18 15.95 -14.96
N ILE A 80 7.29 15.35 -14.17
CA ILE A 80 7.64 14.97 -12.79
C ILE A 80 8.56 13.76 -12.72
N PHE A 81 8.65 12.94 -13.78
CA PHE A 81 9.53 11.77 -13.81
C PHE A 81 11.02 12.13 -13.72
N ASP A 82 11.39 13.37 -14.03
CA ASP A 82 12.74 13.91 -13.79
C ASP A 82 12.98 14.29 -12.32
N LYS A 83 11.94 14.27 -11.49
CA LYS A 83 12.00 14.59 -10.06
C LYS A 83 12.18 13.32 -9.23
N LYS A 84 12.79 13.49 -8.05
CA LYS A 84 12.98 12.39 -7.10
C LYS A 84 11.71 12.15 -6.30
N PHE A 85 11.07 11.00 -6.50
CA PHE A 85 9.98 10.49 -5.67
C PHE A 85 10.07 8.96 -5.54
N VAL A 86 9.30 8.40 -4.61
CA VAL A 86 9.26 6.96 -4.32
C VAL A 86 7.89 6.39 -4.64
N ASN A 87 7.89 5.27 -5.35
CA ASN A 87 6.71 4.53 -5.75
C ASN A 87 6.46 3.35 -4.80
N ILE A 88 5.26 3.33 -4.21
CA ILE A 88 4.73 2.23 -3.41
C ILE A 88 3.59 1.57 -4.19
N ALA A 89 3.81 0.33 -4.64
CA ALA A 89 2.81 -0.44 -5.37
C ALA A 89 2.00 -1.33 -4.41
N ALA A 90 0.69 -1.17 -4.37
CA ALA A 90 -0.20 -2.10 -3.70
C ALA A 90 -0.52 -3.30 -4.59
N ASN A 91 0.00 -4.47 -4.22
CA ASN A 91 -0.26 -5.78 -4.79
C ASN A 91 -0.27 -5.75 -6.33
N GLY A 92 -1.41 -5.99 -6.99
CA GLY A 92 -1.48 -6.06 -8.46
C GLY A 92 -1.23 -4.74 -9.22
N SER A 93 -1.18 -3.59 -8.55
CA SER A 93 -0.73 -2.34 -9.20
C SER A 93 0.72 -2.42 -9.69
N ILE A 94 1.51 -3.37 -9.17
CA ILE A 94 2.86 -3.64 -9.64
C ILE A 94 2.89 -4.01 -11.13
N SER A 95 1.95 -4.84 -11.58
CA SER A 95 1.83 -5.25 -12.98
C SER A 95 1.47 -4.07 -13.88
N ALA A 96 0.65 -3.14 -13.37
CA ALA A 96 0.34 -1.90 -14.09
C ALA A 96 1.60 -1.04 -14.24
N LEU A 97 2.36 -0.82 -13.16
CA LEU A 97 3.59 -0.04 -13.21
C LEU A 97 4.63 -0.65 -14.17
N ILE A 98 4.86 -1.96 -14.09
CA ILE A 98 5.80 -2.67 -14.99
C ILE A 98 5.39 -2.52 -16.45
N LYS A 99 4.09 -2.59 -16.76
CA LYS A 99 3.56 -2.38 -18.12
C LYS A 99 3.96 -1.01 -18.69
N HIS A 100 4.05 0.01 -17.84
CA HIS A 100 4.48 1.36 -18.19
C HIS A 100 5.98 1.60 -17.89
N HIS A 101 6.78 0.55 -17.75
CA HIS A 101 8.22 0.61 -17.49
C HIS A 101 8.61 1.32 -16.17
N ILE A 102 7.68 1.42 -15.22
CA ILE A 102 7.92 1.97 -13.89
C ILE A 102 8.23 0.82 -12.93
N PHE A 103 9.41 0.84 -12.32
CA PHE A 103 9.79 -0.11 -11.28
C PHE A 103 9.58 0.52 -9.90
N PRO A 104 8.66 0.01 -9.06
CA PRO A 104 8.45 0.58 -7.74
C PRO A 104 9.61 0.25 -6.80
N GLN A 105 9.93 1.15 -5.88
CA GLN A 105 10.94 0.87 -4.85
C GLN A 105 10.37 0.03 -3.71
N ILE A 106 9.05 0.07 -3.50
CA ILE A 106 8.36 -0.64 -2.44
C ILE A 106 7.11 -1.33 -2.99
N SER A 107 6.85 -2.56 -2.56
CA SER A 107 5.58 -3.24 -2.76
C SER A 107 4.89 -3.53 -1.43
N VAL A 108 3.56 -3.53 -1.42
CA VAL A 108 2.73 -3.92 -0.27
C VAL A 108 1.75 -4.98 -0.75
N THR A 109 1.78 -6.18 -0.19
CA THR A 109 1.03 -7.31 -0.76
C THR A 109 0.60 -8.34 0.28
N ASP A 110 -0.56 -8.95 0.06
CA ASP A 110 -1.02 -10.16 0.73
C ASP A 110 -0.74 -11.44 -0.10
N LEU A 111 0.06 -11.32 -1.16
CA LEU A 111 0.50 -12.38 -2.08
C LEU A 111 -0.63 -12.95 -2.96
N ASP A 112 -1.68 -12.16 -3.23
CA ASP A 112 -2.79 -12.59 -4.09
C ASP A 112 -2.82 -11.92 -5.49
N GLY A 113 -1.77 -11.13 -5.80
CA GLY A 113 -1.46 -10.55 -7.11
C GLY A 113 -0.61 -11.46 -8.01
N ASP A 114 -0.02 -10.90 -9.07
CA ASP A 114 0.90 -11.65 -9.94
C ASP A 114 2.20 -11.94 -9.20
N ILE A 115 2.41 -13.20 -8.85
CA ILE A 115 3.57 -13.62 -8.06
C ILE A 115 4.88 -13.46 -8.82
N ASN A 116 4.89 -13.63 -10.14
CA ASN A 116 6.11 -13.48 -10.92
C ASN A 116 6.55 -12.02 -10.91
N ASP A 117 5.62 -11.08 -11.13
CA ASP A 117 5.92 -9.65 -11.06
C ASP A 117 6.43 -9.25 -9.66
N LEU A 118 5.81 -9.76 -8.60
CA LEU A 118 6.23 -9.51 -7.21
C LEU A 118 7.65 -10.02 -6.91
N LEU A 119 8.00 -11.21 -7.40
CA LEU A 119 9.33 -11.79 -7.17
C LEU A 119 10.39 -11.11 -8.05
N THR A 120 10.12 -10.92 -9.34
CA THR A 120 11.07 -10.28 -10.27
C THR A 120 11.40 -8.85 -9.87
N THR A 121 10.43 -8.08 -9.37
CA THR A 121 10.69 -6.73 -8.86
C THR A 121 11.47 -6.75 -7.55
N ASN A 122 11.23 -7.72 -6.68
CA ASN A 122 11.97 -7.91 -5.44
C ASN A 122 13.44 -8.26 -5.69
N GLU A 123 13.71 -9.18 -6.61
CA GLU A 123 15.05 -9.53 -7.09
C GLU A 123 15.77 -8.30 -7.68
N LYS A 124 15.04 -7.41 -8.34
CA LYS A 124 15.55 -6.10 -8.84
C LYS A 124 15.70 -5.03 -7.76
N GLY A 125 15.45 -5.35 -6.50
CA GLY A 125 15.73 -4.49 -5.35
C GLY A 125 14.51 -3.82 -4.71
N THR A 126 13.28 -4.10 -5.17
CA THR A 126 12.04 -3.63 -4.53
C THR A 126 11.92 -4.20 -3.12
N ILE A 127 11.63 -3.37 -2.12
CA ILE A 127 11.39 -3.84 -0.74
C ILE A 127 9.93 -4.26 -0.60
N SER A 128 9.68 -5.52 -0.27
CA SER A 128 8.32 -6.07 -0.20
C SER A 128 7.80 -6.14 1.24
N PHE A 129 6.74 -5.38 1.52
CA PHE A 129 5.97 -5.47 2.74
C PHE A 129 4.89 -6.53 2.58
N VAL A 130 5.12 -7.71 3.13
CA VAL A 130 4.22 -8.86 3.01
C VAL A 130 3.28 -8.93 4.20
N HIS A 131 1.98 -8.96 3.96
CA HIS A 131 0.94 -8.98 4.98
C HIS A 131 0.50 -10.40 5.32
N ALA A 132 0.43 -10.74 6.61
CA ALA A 132 -0.15 -11.99 7.09
C ALA A 132 -1.63 -11.85 7.45
N HIS A 133 -2.47 -12.69 6.87
CA HIS A 133 -3.86 -12.89 7.30
C HIS A 133 -4.30 -14.35 7.11
N GLY A 134 -5.46 -14.71 7.65
CA GLY A 134 -5.87 -16.11 7.77
C GLY A 134 -6.01 -16.88 6.45
N ASP A 135 -6.31 -16.19 5.35
CA ASP A 135 -6.60 -16.82 4.06
C ASP A 135 -5.33 -17.02 3.21
N ASN A 136 -4.26 -16.26 3.46
CA ASN A 136 -3.03 -16.34 2.67
C ASN A 136 -1.94 -17.24 3.27
N ILE A 137 -2.23 -17.99 4.34
CA ILE A 137 -1.31 -18.95 4.97
C ILE A 137 -0.61 -19.87 3.94
N PRO A 138 -1.30 -20.48 2.95
CA PRO A 138 -0.62 -21.30 1.94
C PRO A 138 0.38 -20.50 1.11
N PHE A 139 0.06 -19.25 0.76
CA PHE A 139 0.93 -18.36 -0.01
C PHE A 139 2.14 -17.90 0.81
N LEU A 140 1.95 -17.62 2.11
CA LEU A 140 3.06 -17.31 3.02
C LEU A 140 4.10 -18.44 3.01
N LYS A 141 3.68 -19.69 3.22
CA LYS A 141 4.58 -20.86 3.21
C LYS A 141 5.33 -21.00 1.89
N LYS A 142 4.63 -20.78 0.77
CA LYS A 142 5.15 -21.03 -0.58
C LYS A 142 6.10 -19.94 -1.06
N TYR A 143 5.80 -18.68 -0.76
CA TYR A 143 6.45 -17.55 -1.43
C TYR A 143 7.36 -16.71 -0.53
N VAL A 144 7.06 -16.52 0.76
CA VAL A 144 7.91 -15.74 1.68
C VAL A 144 9.38 -16.21 1.66
N PRO A 145 9.69 -17.52 1.63
CA PRO A 145 11.09 -17.97 1.54
C PRO A 145 11.84 -17.46 0.31
N LYS A 146 11.14 -17.12 -0.77
CA LYS A 146 11.71 -16.68 -2.06
C LYS A 146 12.02 -15.18 -2.13
N PHE A 147 11.47 -14.37 -1.22
CA PHE A 147 11.77 -12.93 -1.19
C PHE A 147 13.13 -12.67 -0.55
N GLU A 148 13.89 -11.75 -1.13
CA GLU A 148 15.17 -11.27 -0.61
C GLU A 148 14.97 -10.11 0.38
N LYS A 149 14.47 -8.96 -0.13
CA LYS A 149 14.19 -7.75 0.67
C LYS A 149 12.75 -7.76 1.15
N ILE A 150 12.51 -8.24 2.36
CA ILE A 150 11.16 -8.46 2.88
C ILE A 150 10.97 -7.88 4.28
N ILE A 151 9.79 -7.31 4.51
CA ILE A 151 9.31 -6.85 5.81
C ILE A 151 7.95 -7.49 6.06
N GLY A 152 7.80 -8.15 7.22
CA GLY A 152 6.52 -8.75 7.60
C GLY A 152 5.57 -7.74 8.22
N THR A 153 4.31 -7.76 7.80
CA THR A 153 3.25 -6.93 8.37
C THR A 153 2.06 -7.76 8.88
N THR A 154 1.36 -7.24 9.88
CA THR A 154 0.14 -7.85 10.44
C THR A 154 -0.92 -6.80 10.74
N GLN A 155 -2.18 -7.21 10.74
CA GLN A 155 -3.31 -6.43 11.25
C GLN A 155 -3.60 -6.71 12.74
N THR A 156 -2.98 -7.76 13.30
CA THR A 156 -3.09 -8.16 14.70
C THR A 156 -1.98 -7.52 15.54
N ARG A 157 -1.82 -7.97 16.80
CA ARG A 157 -0.72 -7.49 17.64
C ARG A 157 0.63 -7.90 17.00
N PRO A 158 1.58 -6.98 16.83
CA PRO A 158 2.89 -7.32 16.30
C PRO A 158 3.63 -8.29 17.24
N ILE A 159 4.43 -9.18 16.67
CA ILE A 159 5.28 -10.16 17.37
C ILE A 159 6.60 -10.29 16.62
N GLY A 160 7.71 -10.49 17.36
CA GLY A 160 9.02 -10.73 16.79
C GLY A 160 9.41 -9.74 15.67
N LYS A 161 9.66 -10.28 14.48
CA LYS A 161 10.04 -9.55 13.26
C LYS A 161 8.84 -8.96 12.51
N VAL A 162 7.61 -9.34 12.84
CA VAL A 162 6.38 -8.85 12.17
C VAL A 162 5.91 -7.56 12.83
N LYS A 163 5.70 -6.51 12.02
CA LYS A 163 5.29 -5.18 12.48
C LYS A 163 3.83 -4.89 12.14
N ASN A 164 3.23 -3.94 12.83
CA ASN A 164 1.91 -3.42 12.50
C ASN A 164 2.05 -1.92 12.25
N PHE A 165 1.92 -1.52 10.98
CA PHE A 165 1.99 -0.13 10.53
C PHE A 165 0.61 0.55 10.49
N GLY A 166 -0.47 -0.22 10.64
CA GLY A 166 -1.83 0.20 10.33
C GLY A 166 -2.26 -0.19 8.91
N GLY A 167 -3.45 0.26 8.51
CA GLY A 167 -4.08 -0.06 7.23
C GLY A 167 -4.80 -1.42 7.21
N PHE A 168 -5.74 -1.57 6.27
CA PHE A 168 -6.61 -2.73 6.14
C PHE A 168 -6.46 -3.45 4.81
N THR A 169 -6.40 -2.72 3.69
CA THR A 169 -6.06 -3.25 2.36
C THR A 169 -4.63 -2.86 2.00
N ASP A 170 -4.05 -3.47 0.97
CA ASP A 170 -2.67 -3.18 0.58
C ASP A 170 -2.45 -1.70 0.23
N GLY A 171 -3.43 -1.08 -0.43
CA GLY A 171 -3.38 0.34 -0.81
C GLY A 171 -3.28 1.29 0.38
N ASP A 172 -4.24 1.24 1.30
CA ASP A 172 -4.17 2.10 2.48
C ASP A 172 -3.01 1.70 3.40
N ARG A 173 -2.62 0.43 3.48
CA ARG A 173 -1.41 0.01 4.20
C ARG A 173 -0.15 0.67 3.64
N GLY A 174 -0.05 0.88 2.33
CA GLY A 174 1.01 1.69 1.72
C GLY A 174 1.06 3.13 2.22
N VAL A 175 -0.11 3.77 2.40
CA VAL A 175 -0.22 5.12 2.98
C VAL A 175 0.25 5.13 4.44
N PHE A 176 -0.15 4.12 5.22
CA PHE A 176 0.29 3.98 6.62
C PHE A 176 1.78 3.72 6.76
N ILE A 177 2.38 2.94 5.85
CA ILE A 177 3.83 2.72 5.81
C ILE A 177 4.55 4.03 5.47
N ALA A 178 4.05 4.79 4.49
CA ALA A 178 4.60 6.10 4.13
C ALA A 178 4.57 7.09 5.31
N GLU A 179 3.44 7.19 6.01
CA GLU A 179 3.32 8.02 7.22
C GLU A 179 4.24 7.52 8.34
N PHE A 180 4.30 6.21 8.58
CA PHE A 180 5.13 5.64 9.64
C PHE A 180 6.61 6.00 9.49
N PHE A 181 7.11 6.05 8.24
CA PHE A 181 8.47 6.44 7.94
C PHE A 181 8.63 7.93 7.62
N GLU A 182 7.66 8.77 8.02
CA GLU A 182 7.75 10.24 7.97
C GLU A 182 7.93 10.77 6.54
N ALA A 183 7.12 10.27 5.60
CA ALA A 183 7.00 10.86 4.27
C ALA A 183 6.70 12.37 4.36
N LYS A 184 7.24 13.15 3.43
CA LYS A 184 6.93 14.59 3.32
C LYS A 184 5.55 14.81 2.71
N MET A 185 5.27 14.08 1.64
CA MET A 185 4.00 14.15 0.89
C MET A 185 3.60 12.76 0.39
N ILE A 186 2.29 12.53 0.31
CA ILE A 186 1.73 11.26 -0.18
C ILE A 186 0.69 11.55 -1.25
N PHE A 187 0.90 11.04 -2.46
CA PHE A 187 -0.04 11.10 -3.58
C PHE A 187 -0.75 9.76 -3.75
N LEU A 188 -2.08 9.78 -3.69
CA LEU A 188 -2.93 8.60 -3.91
C LEU A 188 -3.26 8.48 -5.40
N VAL A 189 -2.88 7.36 -6.02
CA VAL A 189 -3.13 7.05 -7.44
C VAL A 189 -3.95 5.77 -7.55
N GLY A 190 -5.07 5.76 -8.29
CA GLY A 190 -5.93 4.56 -8.40
C GLY A 190 -6.70 4.20 -7.11
N PHE A 191 -7.08 5.18 -6.29
CA PHE A 191 -7.88 5.02 -5.06
C PHE A 191 -9.36 5.38 -5.27
N ASP A 192 -10.04 4.75 -6.25
CA ASP A 192 -11.39 5.15 -6.69
C ASP A 192 -12.50 4.91 -5.66
N PHE A 193 -12.34 3.93 -4.76
CA PHE A 193 -13.33 3.56 -3.72
C PHE A 193 -14.79 3.34 -4.17
N GLY A 194 -15.04 3.25 -5.48
CA GLY A 194 -16.34 3.03 -6.08
C GLY A 194 -16.84 1.58 -5.95
N ASN A 195 -17.82 1.25 -6.78
CA ASN A 195 -18.36 -0.10 -6.93
C ASN A 195 -17.65 -0.91 -8.02
N ILE A 196 -16.70 -0.33 -8.75
CA ILE A 196 -15.88 -0.99 -9.76
C ILE A 196 -14.47 -1.17 -9.21
N ILE A 197 -13.87 -2.34 -9.45
CA ILE A 197 -12.45 -2.60 -9.21
C ILE A 197 -11.71 -2.69 -10.54
N GLY A 198 -10.48 -2.19 -10.57
CA GLY A 198 -9.65 -2.25 -11.77
C GLY A 198 -9.22 -3.68 -12.10
N LYS A 199 -8.95 -3.95 -13.38
CA LYS A 199 -8.43 -5.25 -13.86
C LYS A 199 -7.18 -5.74 -13.10
N TYR A 200 -6.36 -4.82 -12.60
CA TYR A 200 -5.18 -5.13 -11.78
C TYR A 200 -5.49 -5.54 -10.33
N SER A 201 -6.76 -5.56 -9.91
CA SER A 201 -7.10 -5.99 -8.55
C SER A 201 -6.93 -7.50 -8.34
N LYS A 202 -6.90 -8.32 -9.41
CA LYS A 202 -6.68 -9.76 -9.38
C LYS A 202 -6.06 -10.25 -10.69
N PRO A 203 -5.12 -11.21 -10.67
CA PRO A 203 -4.51 -11.74 -11.90
C PRO A 203 -5.49 -12.37 -12.90
N SER A 204 -6.63 -12.86 -12.41
CA SER A 204 -7.65 -13.50 -13.25
C SER A 204 -8.55 -12.51 -14.02
N LEU A 205 -8.49 -11.22 -13.71
CA LEU A 205 -9.34 -10.21 -14.33
C LEU A 205 -8.68 -9.67 -15.61
N LYS A 206 -9.46 -9.61 -16.69
CA LYS A 206 -9.02 -9.04 -17.98
C LYS A 206 -9.52 -7.61 -18.20
N GLU A 207 -10.56 -7.22 -17.48
CA GLU A 207 -11.24 -5.94 -17.56
C GLU A 207 -11.71 -5.51 -16.17
N ASP A 208 -12.18 -4.26 -16.08
CA ASP A 208 -12.74 -3.72 -14.85
C ASP A 208 -14.10 -4.37 -14.56
N VAL A 209 -14.35 -4.71 -13.29
CA VAL A 209 -15.55 -5.45 -12.90
C VAL A 209 -16.24 -4.86 -11.69
N VAL A 210 -17.54 -5.13 -11.57
CA VAL A 210 -18.32 -4.77 -10.39
C VAL A 210 -17.80 -5.54 -9.17
N ALA A 211 -17.44 -4.80 -8.13
CA ALA A 211 -16.89 -5.32 -6.90
C ALA A 211 -17.95 -6.11 -6.10
N SER A 212 -17.54 -7.22 -5.50
CA SER A 212 -18.39 -7.95 -4.56
C SER A 212 -18.78 -7.08 -3.35
N LYS A 213 -19.92 -7.38 -2.72
CA LYS A 213 -20.36 -6.68 -1.49
C LYS A 213 -19.28 -6.65 -0.40
N ILE A 214 -18.50 -7.72 -0.29
CA ILE A 214 -17.38 -7.82 0.65
C ILE A 214 -16.27 -6.84 0.27
N LYS A 215 -15.85 -6.80 -1.01
CA LYS A 215 -14.82 -5.87 -1.49
C LYS A 215 -15.25 -4.41 -1.32
N ILE A 216 -16.50 -4.06 -1.64
CA ILE A 216 -17.05 -2.72 -1.40
C ILE A 216 -16.94 -2.33 0.08
N LYS A 217 -17.28 -3.25 1.00
CA LYS A 217 -17.13 -3.01 2.43
C LYS A 217 -15.67 -2.77 2.82
N LYS A 218 -14.72 -3.56 2.26
CA LYS A 218 -13.29 -3.36 2.50
C LYS A 218 -12.82 -1.98 2.00
N LEU A 219 -13.24 -1.57 0.81
CA LEU A 219 -12.91 -0.27 0.23
C LEU A 219 -13.45 0.90 1.07
N ARG A 220 -14.66 0.78 1.63
CA ARG A 220 -15.21 1.79 2.55
C ARG A 220 -14.39 1.91 3.85
N ILE A 221 -13.89 0.80 4.37
CA ILE A 221 -12.99 0.79 5.54
C ILE A 221 -11.68 1.49 5.18
N ALA A 222 -11.05 1.13 4.05
CA ALA A 222 -9.81 1.76 3.57
C ALA A 222 -9.97 3.28 3.37
N LYS A 223 -11.06 3.74 2.73
CA LYS A 223 -11.38 5.17 2.60
C LYS A 223 -11.52 5.87 3.95
N SER A 224 -12.15 5.20 4.92
CA SER A 224 -12.32 5.73 6.28
C SER A 224 -10.98 5.81 7.03
N LEU A 225 -10.09 4.86 6.81
CA LEU A 225 -8.75 4.83 7.39
C LEU A 225 -7.85 5.91 6.79
N ILE A 226 -7.90 6.13 5.46
CA ILE A 226 -7.17 7.21 4.79
C ILE A 226 -7.66 8.59 5.26
N LYS A 227 -8.98 8.77 5.38
CA LYS A 227 -9.55 9.97 6.00
C LYS A 227 -9.10 10.15 7.45
N TRP A 228 -8.91 9.06 8.20
CA TRP A 228 -8.48 9.13 9.59
C TRP A 228 -7.01 9.51 9.70
N VAL A 229 -6.12 8.89 8.92
CA VAL A 229 -4.69 9.27 8.93
C VAL A 229 -4.49 10.72 8.48
N SER A 230 -5.28 11.22 7.54
CA SER A 230 -5.17 12.61 7.08
C SER A 230 -5.52 13.67 8.15
N THR A 231 -6.07 13.30 9.32
CA THR A 231 -6.37 14.27 10.38
C THR A 231 -5.21 14.49 11.36
N TRP A 232 -4.17 13.66 11.30
CA TRP A 232 -3.05 13.71 12.24
C TRP A 232 -1.69 13.40 11.59
N SER A 233 -1.69 12.97 10.33
CA SER A 233 -0.49 12.75 9.50
C SER A 233 0.33 14.03 9.41
N ASN A 234 1.65 13.88 9.52
CA ASN A 234 2.57 15.00 9.29
C ASN A 234 2.78 15.22 7.77
N ALA A 235 2.65 14.16 6.98
CA ALA A 235 2.69 14.25 5.53
C ALA A 235 1.47 14.99 4.99
N THR A 236 1.66 15.82 3.96
CA THR A 236 0.50 16.32 3.20
C THR A 236 0.02 15.24 2.25
N ILE A 237 -1.24 14.81 2.41
CA ILE A 237 -1.85 13.77 1.58
C ILE A 237 -2.69 14.44 0.48
N PHE A 238 -2.44 14.04 -0.77
CA PHE A 238 -3.16 14.50 -1.96
C PHE A 238 -3.83 13.32 -2.68
N ASN A 239 -4.97 13.58 -3.33
CA ASN A 239 -5.64 12.61 -4.17
C ASN A 239 -5.44 12.94 -5.65
N LEU A 240 -4.76 12.04 -6.37
CA LEU A 240 -4.48 12.14 -7.81
C LEU A 240 -5.31 11.15 -8.65
N THR A 241 -6.06 10.24 -8.01
CA THR A 241 -6.93 9.24 -8.66
C THR A 241 -7.89 9.83 -9.71
N GLY A 242 -8.24 11.12 -9.56
CA GLY A 242 -9.03 11.88 -10.51
C GLY A 242 -9.97 12.87 -9.81
N ALA A 243 -10.50 13.83 -10.57
CA ALA A 243 -11.32 14.93 -10.03
C ALA A 243 -12.65 14.48 -9.37
N LYS A 244 -13.17 13.30 -9.73
CA LYS A 244 -14.50 12.84 -9.32
C LYS A 244 -14.52 12.17 -7.95
N GLU A 245 -13.49 11.41 -7.60
CA GLU A 245 -13.44 10.74 -6.30
C GLU A 245 -12.92 11.69 -5.23
N LYS A 246 -13.73 11.96 -4.20
CA LYS A 246 -13.37 12.87 -3.11
C LYS A 246 -13.24 12.12 -1.80
N ILE A 247 -12.14 12.37 -1.09
CA ILE A 247 -11.92 11.90 0.27
C ILE A 247 -11.94 13.14 1.17
N ARG A 248 -12.87 13.17 2.13
CA ARG A 248 -13.04 14.35 2.99
C ARG A 248 -11.74 14.65 3.75
N GLY A 249 -11.23 15.88 3.63
CA GLY A 249 -10.02 16.32 4.30
C GLY A 249 -8.74 16.10 3.49
N ILE A 250 -8.84 15.55 2.28
CA ILE A 250 -7.73 15.36 1.36
C ILE A 250 -8.02 16.20 0.11
N ARG A 251 -7.05 17.02 -0.30
CA ARG A 251 -7.16 17.85 -1.49
C ARG A 251 -6.97 16.99 -2.74
N ASN A 252 -7.88 17.12 -3.70
CA ASN A 252 -7.67 16.60 -5.04
C ASN A 252 -6.71 17.54 -5.80
N VAL A 253 -5.77 16.95 -6.52
CA VAL A 253 -4.75 17.66 -7.30
C VAL A 253 -4.90 17.22 -8.75
N GLN A 254 -4.75 18.17 -9.67
CA GLN A 254 -4.69 17.90 -11.11
C GLN A 254 -3.23 17.75 -11.55
N TYR A 255 -3.00 17.11 -12.70
CA TYR A 255 -1.64 16.82 -13.18
C TYR A 255 -0.81 18.07 -13.47
N ASP A 256 -1.43 19.14 -13.96
CA ASP A 256 -0.82 20.46 -14.19
C ASP A 256 -0.43 21.17 -12.87
N GLU A 257 -1.11 20.88 -11.76
CA GLU A 257 -0.75 21.39 -10.44
C GLU A 257 0.48 20.69 -9.84
N LEU A 258 0.83 19.47 -10.29
CA LEU A 258 1.90 18.68 -9.70
C LEU A 258 3.26 19.37 -9.79
N GLU A 259 3.61 19.92 -10.95
CA GLU A 259 4.89 20.61 -11.12
C GLU A 259 5.04 21.79 -10.16
N ASN A 260 3.95 22.54 -9.95
CA ASN A 260 3.92 23.65 -9.01
C ASN A 260 4.10 23.19 -7.56
N ILE A 261 3.51 22.06 -7.18
CA ILE A 261 3.68 21.47 -5.84
C ILE A 261 5.14 21.03 -5.67
N PHE A 262 5.71 20.31 -6.63
CA PHE A 262 7.11 19.88 -6.57
C PHE A 262 8.09 21.06 -6.53
N ASN A 263 7.86 22.11 -7.32
CA ASN A 263 8.75 23.27 -7.39
C ASN A 263 8.68 24.16 -6.15
N LYS A 264 7.53 24.23 -5.46
CA LYS A 264 7.41 24.94 -4.17
C LYS A 264 8.15 24.25 -3.04
N GLU A 265 8.31 22.92 -3.13
CA GLU A 265 8.86 22.08 -2.07
C GLU A 265 10.34 21.77 -2.21
N LEU A 266 10.92 22.06 -3.39
CA LEU A 266 12.36 21.98 -3.68
C LEU A 266 13.09 23.31 -3.44
N LYS A 267 12.37 24.36 -3.02
CA LYS A 267 12.92 25.63 -2.52
C LYS A 267 12.98 25.62 -1.01
#